data_AF-A0A8T5MGK1-F1
#
_entry.id   AF-A0A8T5MGK1-F1
#
_cell.length_a   1.000
_cell.length_b   1.000
_cell.length_c   1.000
_cell.angle_alpha   90.00
_cell.angle_beta   90.00
_cell.angle_gamma   90.00
#
_symmetry.space_group_name_H-M   'P 1'
#
loop_
_entity.id
_entity.type
_entity.pdbx_description
1 polymer ?
#
loop_
_entity_poly.entity_id
_entity_poly.type
_entity_poly.pdbx_seq_one_letter_code
_entity_poly.pdbx_strand_id
1 'polypeptide(L)'
;MRVIVFQRGDLGKHIVEGLKEHGDFEVSEFRVQEDLPEIIDSPEEFLKGSFEADLIFDHTHHRDLSEYLVGIARKKGIPIISPGSKIEGAFSPRICCALAVGDKIPGFEKFGYPEFELDIEDGIIKDVKVKKGAPCGATWTAAEKVKGAKIEDASSKIAIEVQYLCKAATGYDVAKSKKAPLHLAGDVHKKAFEKATRK
;
A
#
# COMPACT_ATOMS: atom_id res chain seq x y z
N MET A 1 -2.59 15.91 -7.56
CA MET A 1 -3.59 15.31 -6.64
C MET A 1 -3.07 15.46 -5.21
N ARG A 2 -3.90 15.91 -4.29
CA ARG A 2 -3.58 16.05 -2.85
C ARG A 2 -3.96 14.77 -2.12
N VAL A 3 -2.98 14.13 -1.49
CA VAL A 3 -3.17 12.92 -0.71
C VAL A 3 -2.85 13.22 0.75
N ILE A 4 -3.76 12.88 1.65
CA ILE A 4 -3.50 12.96 3.09
C ILE A 4 -3.40 11.57 3.69
N VAL A 5 -2.35 11.33 4.47
CA VAL A 5 -2.18 10.08 5.23
C VAL A 5 -2.54 10.36 6.69
N PHE A 6 -3.64 9.78 7.15
CA PHE A 6 -3.98 9.70 8.56
C PHE A 6 -3.24 8.52 9.18
N GLN A 7 -2.48 8.75 10.24
CA GLN A 7 -1.68 7.72 10.88
C GLN A 7 -1.65 7.88 12.39
N ARG A 8 -1.58 6.75 13.08
CA ARG A 8 -1.28 6.70 14.51
C ARG A 8 0.23 6.61 14.70
N GLY A 9 0.81 7.60 15.37
CA GLY A 9 2.27 7.76 15.41
C GLY A 9 2.84 7.79 13.99
N ASP A 10 3.83 6.92 13.74
CA ASP A 10 4.49 6.78 12.44
C ASP A 10 4.10 5.49 11.69
N LEU A 11 2.98 4.83 12.04
CA LEU A 11 2.56 3.57 11.39
C LEU A 11 2.38 3.72 9.88
N GLY A 12 1.95 4.89 9.40
CA GLY A 12 1.75 5.20 7.98
C GLY A 12 2.99 5.78 7.27
N LYS A 13 4.12 5.97 7.96
CA LYS A 13 5.29 6.70 7.43
C LYS A 13 5.80 6.16 6.10
N HIS A 14 5.88 4.83 5.98
CA HIS A 14 6.30 4.15 4.76
C HIS A 14 5.36 4.40 3.55
N ILE A 15 4.07 4.66 3.79
CA ILE A 15 3.12 5.07 2.74
C ILE A 15 3.37 6.51 2.33
N VAL A 16 3.60 7.40 3.29
CA VAL A 16 3.95 8.80 3.01
C VAL A 16 5.21 8.86 2.13
N GLU A 17 6.26 8.15 2.52
CA GLU A 17 7.53 8.09 1.79
C GLU A 17 7.34 7.51 0.39
N GLY A 18 6.68 6.35 0.26
CA GLY A 18 6.45 5.72 -1.03
C GLY A 18 5.59 6.55 -1.99
N LEU A 19 4.57 7.25 -1.47
CA LEU A 19 3.75 8.16 -2.26
C LEU A 19 4.53 9.40 -2.73
N LYS A 20 5.39 9.98 -1.87
CA LYS A 20 6.25 11.12 -2.23
C LYS A 20 7.32 10.74 -3.24
N GLU A 21 7.93 9.57 -3.09
CA GLU A 21 9.05 9.14 -3.93
C GLU A 21 8.59 8.64 -5.31
N HIS A 22 7.46 7.94 -5.37
CA HIS A 22 7.04 7.27 -6.59
C HIS A 22 5.75 7.82 -7.19
N GLY A 23 5.02 8.69 -6.50
CA GLY A 23 3.82 9.35 -7.01
C GLY A 23 4.11 10.73 -7.61
N ASP A 24 3.05 11.37 -8.11
CA ASP A 24 3.06 12.79 -8.49
C ASP A 24 2.00 13.52 -7.68
N PHE A 25 2.20 13.50 -6.36
CA PHE A 25 1.21 13.90 -5.36
C PHE A 25 1.75 14.96 -4.42
N GLU A 26 0.85 15.86 -4.01
CA GLU A 26 1.07 16.69 -2.83
C GLU A 26 0.65 15.87 -1.60
N VAL A 27 1.63 15.32 -0.88
CA VAL A 27 1.38 14.41 0.25
C VAL A 27 1.51 15.14 1.58
N SER A 28 0.41 15.16 2.34
CA SER A 28 0.34 15.68 3.71
C SER A 28 0.06 14.56 4.71
N GLU A 29 0.29 14.85 5.99
CA GLU A 29 0.17 13.88 7.08
C GLU A 29 -0.74 14.43 8.17
N PHE A 30 -1.64 13.59 8.68
CA PHE A 30 -2.38 13.84 9.91
C PHE A 30 -1.98 12.79 10.94
N ARG A 31 -1.36 13.21 12.04
CA ARG A 31 -0.87 12.29 13.07
C ARG A 31 -1.76 12.34 14.30
N VAL A 32 -2.32 11.19 14.66
CA VAL A 32 -2.94 10.99 15.98
C VAL A 32 -1.92 10.39 16.94
N GLN A 33 -2.12 10.64 18.24
CA GLN A 33 -1.28 10.10 19.31
C GLN A 33 -1.23 8.57 19.28
N GLU A 34 -0.10 7.98 19.69
CA GLU A 34 0.09 6.52 19.70
C GLU A 34 -0.75 5.83 20.79
N ASP A 35 -0.79 6.43 21.97
CA ASP A 35 -1.53 5.94 23.11
C ASP A 35 -3.01 6.32 22.96
N LEU A 36 -3.80 5.37 22.46
CA LEU A 36 -5.24 5.51 22.29
C LEU A 36 -5.97 4.52 23.21
N PRO A 37 -7.09 4.91 23.82
CA PRO A 37 -8.01 3.97 24.46
C PRO A 37 -8.42 2.85 23.50
N GLU A 38 -8.76 1.67 24.03
CA GLU A 38 -9.26 0.57 23.18
C GLU A 38 -10.63 0.87 22.53
N ILE A 39 -11.43 1.70 23.19
CA ILE A 39 -12.75 2.16 22.75
C ILE A 39 -12.75 3.68 22.85
N ILE A 40 -13.14 4.34 21.77
CA ILE A 40 -13.20 5.80 21.69
C ILE A 40 -14.66 6.22 21.47
N ASP A 41 -15.26 6.79 22.50
CA ASP A 41 -16.63 7.32 22.43
C ASP A 41 -16.72 8.64 21.65
N SER A 42 -15.65 9.46 21.69
CA SER A 42 -15.57 10.81 21.08
C SER A 42 -14.41 10.90 20.06
N PRO A 43 -14.51 10.26 18.89
CA PRO A 43 -13.41 10.22 17.90
C PRO A 43 -13.02 11.59 17.33
N GLU A 44 -13.93 12.57 17.36
CA GLU A 44 -13.68 13.95 16.98
C GLU A 44 -12.59 14.64 17.83
N GLU A 45 -12.36 14.17 19.06
CA GLU A 45 -11.35 14.74 19.94
C GLU A 45 -9.92 14.42 19.49
N PHE A 46 -9.76 13.34 18.72
CA PHE A 46 -8.49 12.86 18.18
C PHE A 46 -8.26 13.34 16.74
N LEU A 47 -9.33 13.56 15.98
CA LEU A 47 -9.27 14.12 14.62
C LEU A 47 -9.58 15.61 14.59
N LYS A 48 -8.88 16.39 15.43
CA LYS A 48 -9.02 17.85 15.51
C LYS A 48 -8.35 18.53 14.31
N GLY A 49 -9.11 19.36 13.61
CA GLY A 49 -8.60 20.24 12.56
C GLY A 49 -9.34 20.11 11.24
N SER A 50 -9.04 21.01 10.31
CA SER A 50 -9.53 20.95 8.93
C SER A 50 -8.45 20.40 8.02
N PHE A 51 -8.88 19.64 7.01
CA PHE A 51 -8.02 19.17 5.94
C PHE A 51 -8.75 19.26 4.60
N GLU A 52 -7.97 19.46 3.54
CA GLU A 52 -8.37 19.31 2.16
C GLU A 52 -7.57 18.18 1.52
N ALA A 53 -8.23 17.30 0.80
CA ALA A 53 -7.59 16.20 0.10
C ALA A 53 -8.48 15.72 -1.05
N ASP A 54 -7.85 15.14 -2.06
CA ASP A 54 -8.53 14.45 -3.14
C ASP A 54 -8.56 12.92 -2.87
N LEU A 55 -7.71 12.44 -1.96
CA LEU A 55 -7.62 11.05 -1.51
C LEU A 55 -7.15 10.96 -0.05
N ILE A 56 -7.77 10.08 0.74
CA ILE A 56 -7.36 9.77 2.11
C ILE A 56 -6.73 8.37 2.15
N PHE A 57 -5.57 8.26 2.80
CA PHE A 57 -4.99 7.00 3.25
C PHE A 57 -5.12 6.90 4.77
N ASP A 58 -5.79 5.86 5.25
CA ASP A 58 -6.02 5.63 6.67
C ASP A 58 -5.13 4.49 7.17
N HIS A 59 -4.17 4.87 8.01
CA HIS A 59 -3.25 4.04 8.80
C HIS A 59 -3.38 4.37 10.30
N THR A 60 -4.57 4.79 10.74
CA THR A 60 -4.83 5.00 12.18
C THR A 60 -4.84 3.66 12.94
N HIS A 61 -5.19 2.58 12.25
CA HIS A 61 -5.33 1.22 12.82
C HIS A 61 -6.22 1.17 14.07
N HIS A 62 -7.20 2.08 14.16
CA HIS A 62 -8.19 2.12 15.22
C HIS A 62 -9.58 2.17 14.61
N ARG A 63 -10.45 1.21 14.96
CA ARG A 63 -11.75 1.05 14.31
C ARG A 63 -12.62 2.31 14.43
N ASP A 64 -12.78 2.85 15.64
CA ASP A 64 -13.64 4.01 15.89
C ASP A 64 -13.16 5.26 15.12
N LEU A 65 -11.85 5.51 15.07
CA LEU A 65 -11.28 6.60 14.28
C LEU A 65 -11.45 6.37 12.77
N SER A 66 -11.26 5.14 12.31
CA SER A 66 -11.39 4.78 10.89
C SER A 66 -12.84 4.96 10.41
N GLU A 67 -13.81 4.47 11.18
CA GLU A 67 -15.25 4.59 10.87
C GLU A 67 -15.69 6.07 10.90
N TYR A 68 -15.24 6.85 11.89
CA TYR A 68 -15.51 8.28 11.94
C TYR A 68 -14.88 9.03 10.75
N LEU A 69 -13.63 8.72 10.39
CA LEU A 69 -12.95 9.31 9.25
C LEU A 69 -13.63 8.98 7.92
N VAL A 70 -14.13 7.75 7.73
CA VAL A 70 -14.96 7.39 6.57
C VAL A 70 -16.23 8.24 6.54
N GLY A 71 -16.87 8.50 7.68
CA GLY A 71 -18.02 9.40 7.78
C GLY A 71 -17.71 10.81 7.27
N ILE A 72 -16.54 11.36 7.64
CA ILE A 72 -16.05 12.66 7.13
C ILE A 72 -15.78 12.58 5.63
N ALA A 73 -15.05 11.56 5.18
CA ALA A 73 -14.67 11.36 3.79
C ALA A 73 -15.91 11.29 2.88
N ARG A 74 -16.93 10.53 3.29
CA ARG A 74 -18.21 10.41 2.58
C ARG A 74 -18.94 11.75 2.47
N LYS A 75 -19.03 12.52 3.56
CA LYS A 75 -19.66 13.86 3.55
C LYS A 75 -18.94 14.82 2.61
N LYS A 76 -17.63 14.70 2.47
CA LYS A 76 -16.80 15.51 1.57
C LYS A 76 -16.69 14.96 0.14
N GLY A 77 -17.19 13.75 -0.13
CA GLY A 77 -17.03 13.08 -1.42
C GLY A 77 -15.59 12.64 -1.72
N ILE A 78 -14.75 12.45 -0.69
CA ILE A 78 -13.35 12.08 -0.84
C ILE A 78 -13.20 10.55 -0.74
N PRO A 79 -12.58 9.87 -1.72
CA PRO A 79 -12.26 8.45 -1.59
C PRO A 79 -11.27 8.18 -0.45
N ILE A 80 -11.43 7.05 0.23
CA ILE A 80 -10.59 6.64 1.35
C ILE A 80 -10.11 5.20 1.17
N ILE A 81 -8.81 4.99 1.41
CA ILE A 81 -8.16 3.68 1.37
C ILE A 81 -7.70 3.34 2.79
N SER A 82 -8.19 2.21 3.33
CA SER A 82 -7.83 1.69 4.66
C SER A 82 -7.25 0.27 4.53
N PRO A 83 -5.96 0.10 4.15
CA PRO A 83 -5.37 -1.21 3.93
C PRO A 83 -5.34 -2.04 5.21
N GLY A 84 -5.60 -3.35 5.10
CA GLY A 84 -5.51 -4.29 6.23
C GLY A 84 -6.67 -4.23 7.23
N SER A 85 -7.46 -3.16 7.22
CA SER A 85 -8.65 -2.99 8.07
C SER A 85 -9.91 -3.01 7.20
N LYS A 86 -10.85 -3.94 7.47
CA LYS A 86 -12.14 -3.96 6.76
C LYS A 86 -13.06 -2.89 7.37
N ILE A 87 -13.10 -1.71 6.75
CA ILE A 87 -13.94 -0.59 7.18
C ILE A 87 -15.00 -0.36 6.10
N GLU A 88 -16.27 -0.34 6.49
CA GLU A 88 -17.37 -0.11 5.55
C GLU A 88 -17.26 1.29 4.94
N GLY A 89 -17.42 1.40 3.62
CA GLY A 89 -17.29 2.67 2.90
C GLY A 89 -15.87 3.05 2.49
N ALA A 90 -14.84 2.30 2.91
CA ALA A 90 -13.46 2.47 2.46
C ALA A 90 -13.05 1.40 1.43
N PHE A 91 -12.04 1.73 0.62
CA PHE A 91 -11.30 0.73 -0.14
C PHE A 91 -10.32 0.02 0.80
N SER A 92 -10.67 -1.20 1.19
CA SER A 92 -9.92 -1.97 2.18
C SER A 92 -9.24 -3.20 1.58
N PRO A 93 -8.17 -3.05 0.77
CA PRO A 93 -7.45 -4.20 0.28
C PRO A 93 -6.73 -4.89 1.45
N ARG A 94 -6.56 -6.22 1.36
CA ARG A 94 -5.81 -6.97 2.37
C ARG A 94 -4.33 -6.56 2.43
N ILE A 95 -3.79 -6.09 1.30
CA ILE A 95 -2.42 -5.57 1.13
C ILE A 95 -2.42 -4.45 0.09
N CYS A 96 -1.53 -3.47 0.23
CA CYS A 96 -1.49 -2.29 -0.64
C CYS A 96 -1.21 -2.61 -2.12
N CYS A 97 -0.42 -3.65 -2.40
CA CYS A 97 -0.14 -4.12 -3.77
C CYS A 97 -1.28 -4.95 -4.39
N ALA A 98 -2.38 -5.19 -3.67
CA ALA A 98 -3.60 -5.78 -4.22
C ALA A 98 -4.71 -4.71 -4.37
N LEU A 99 -4.36 -3.44 -4.25
CA LEU A 99 -5.29 -2.34 -4.43
C LEU A 99 -5.73 -2.28 -5.91
N ALA A 100 -7.02 -2.50 -6.14
CA ALA A 100 -7.65 -2.44 -7.46
C ALA A 100 -8.57 -1.22 -7.55
N VAL A 101 -8.01 -0.03 -7.36
CA VAL A 101 -8.77 1.24 -7.33
C VAL A 101 -8.31 2.26 -8.35
N GLY A 102 -7.25 1.99 -9.12
CA GLY A 102 -6.73 2.94 -10.11
C GLY A 102 -7.81 3.47 -11.05
N ASP A 103 -8.69 2.60 -11.55
CA ASP A 103 -9.80 3.00 -12.44
C ASP A 103 -10.91 3.80 -11.72
N LYS A 104 -10.92 3.79 -10.38
CA LYS A 104 -11.91 4.46 -9.53
C LYS A 104 -11.39 5.75 -8.91
N ILE A 105 -10.07 5.97 -8.93
CA ILE A 105 -9.40 7.12 -8.33
C ILE A 105 -8.44 7.70 -9.38
N PRO A 106 -8.92 8.64 -10.22
CA PRO A 106 -8.11 9.26 -11.25
C PRO A 106 -6.83 9.88 -10.67
N GLY A 107 -5.70 9.61 -11.31
CA GLY A 107 -4.38 10.04 -10.86
C GLY A 107 -3.68 9.05 -9.92
N PHE A 108 -4.34 7.97 -9.49
CA PHE A 108 -3.74 6.93 -8.64
C PHE A 108 -3.31 5.66 -9.38
N GLU A 109 -3.29 5.69 -10.71
CA GLU A 109 -3.12 4.51 -11.58
C GLU A 109 -1.74 3.85 -11.44
N LYS A 110 -0.72 4.63 -11.04
CA LYS A 110 0.66 4.17 -10.78
C LYS A 110 0.78 3.26 -9.55
N PHE A 111 -0.30 3.12 -8.77
CA PHE A 111 -0.32 2.32 -7.56
C PHE A 111 -1.33 1.18 -7.59
N GLY A 112 -0.97 0.05 -7.00
CA GLY A 112 -1.79 -1.15 -6.89
C GLY A 112 -1.06 -2.43 -7.31
N TYR A 113 -1.74 -3.27 -8.09
CA TYR A 113 -1.14 -4.51 -8.61
C TYR A 113 0.11 -4.20 -9.44
N PRO A 114 1.28 -4.79 -9.13
CA PRO A 114 2.53 -4.38 -9.74
C PRO A 114 2.61 -4.76 -11.21
N GLU A 115 3.28 -3.91 -11.98
CA GLU A 115 3.56 -4.12 -13.41
C GLU A 115 5.01 -3.73 -13.69
N PHE A 116 5.72 -4.63 -14.38
CA PHE A 116 7.15 -4.49 -14.67
C PHE A 116 7.40 -4.51 -16.18
N GLU A 117 8.43 -3.79 -16.59
CA GLU A 117 9.11 -3.90 -17.86
C GLU A 117 10.55 -4.32 -17.56
N LEU A 118 11.01 -5.42 -18.17
CA LEU A 118 12.28 -6.06 -17.86
C LEU A 118 13.24 -5.87 -19.03
N ASP A 119 14.48 -5.53 -18.72
CA ASP A 119 15.59 -5.62 -19.67
C ASP A 119 16.41 -6.87 -19.34
N ILE A 120 16.55 -7.76 -20.32
CA ILE A 120 17.13 -9.09 -20.15
C ILE A 120 18.19 -9.33 -21.22
N GLU A 121 19.41 -9.60 -20.79
CA GLU A 121 20.55 -9.91 -21.66
C GLU A 121 21.22 -11.19 -21.14
N ASP A 122 21.44 -12.16 -22.04
CA ASP A 122 22.02 -13.47 -21.73
C ASP A 122 21.34 -14.20 -20.56
N GLY A 123 20.02 -14.05 -20.43
CA GLY A 123 19.23 -14.66 -19.36
C GLY A 123 19.40 -14.00 -17.98
N ILE A 124 20.03 -12.83 -17.92
CA ILE A 124 20.25 -12.04 -16.70
C ILE A 124 19.40 -10.78 -16.76
N ILE A 125 18.74 -10.45 -15.64
CA ILE A 125 17.99 -9.19 -15.49
C ILE A 125 18.99 -8.02 -15.40
N LYS A 126 19.06 -7.19 -16.43
CA LYS A 126 19.92 -5.99 -16.46
C LYS A 126 19.25 -4.81 -15.80
N ASP A 127 17.98 -4.61 -16.09
CA ASP A 127 17.18 -3.55 -15.49
C ASP A 127 15.73 -3.96 -15.28
N VAL A 128 15.06 -3.28 -14.33
CA VAL A 128 13.65 -3.51 -14.00
C VAL A 128 12.96 -2.16 -13.85
N LYS A 129 12.11 -1.81 -14.81
CA LYS A 129 11.28 -0.61 -14.75
C LYS A 129 9.92 -0.94 -14.16
N VAL A 130 9.62 -0.38 -13.00
CA VAL A 130 8.31 -0.49 -12.35
C VAL A 130 7.34 0.51 -12.99
N LYS A 131 6.33 0.01 -13.70
CA LYS A 131 5.24 0.83 -14.28
C LYS A 131 4.16 1.13 -13.26
N LYS A 132 3.87 0.16 -12.39
CA LYS A 132 2.88 0.22 -11.32
C LYS A 132 3.38 -0.55 -10.11
N GLY A 133 3.11 -0.08 -8.89
CA GLY A 133 3.62 -0.73 -7.68
C GLY A 133 2.83 -0.45 -6.40
N ALA A 134 3.28 -1.00 -5.28
CA ALA A 134 2.67 -0.78 -3.98
C ALA A 134 2.92 0.65 -3.49
N PRO A 135 1.92 1.40 -2.98
CA PRO A 135 2.10 2.77 -2.50
C PRO A 135 3.08 2.93 -1.33
N CYS A 136 3.50 1.83 -0.70
CA CYS A 136 4.55 1.82 0.31
C CYS A 136 6.00 1.83 -0.25
N GLY A 137 6.19 1.87 -1.57
CA GLY A 137 7.53 1.84 -2.18
C GLY A 137 8.19 0.46 -2.28
N ALA A 138 7.70 -0.53 -1.53
CA ALA A 138 8.32 -1.88 -1.48
C ALA A 138 8.53 -2.53 -2.87
N THR A 139 7.66 -2.26 -3.84
CA THR A 139 7.82 -2.77 -5.22
C THR A 139 9.07 -2.23 -5.89
N TRP A 140 9.34 -0.93 -5.77
CA TRP A 140 10.51 -0.28 -6.37
C TRP A 140 11.80 -0.72 -5.68
N THR A 141 11.81 -0.74 -4.35
CA THR A 141 12.98 -1.23 -3.60
C THR A 141 13.29 -2.70 -3.92
N ALA A 142 12.27 -3.56 -4.04
CA ALA A 142 12.47 -4.96 -4.40
C ALA A 142 12.96 -5.12 -5.85
N ALA A 143 12.48 -4.30 -6.79
CA ALA A 143 12.89 -4.34 -8.19
C ALA A 143 14.40 -4.06 -8.35
N GLU A 144 14.94 -3.07 -7.64
CA GLU A 144 16.38 -2.78 -7.66
C GLU A 144 17.22 -3.97 -7.21
N LYS A 145 16.78 -4.69 -6.18
CA LYS A 145 17.49 -5.86 -5.63
C LYS A 145 17.47 -7.07 -6.56
N VAL A 146 16.59 -7.11 -7.54
CA VAL A 146 16.46 -8.24 -8.48
C VAL A 146 17.44 -8.13 -9.65
N LYS A 147 17.94 -6.93 -9.95
CA LYS A 147 18.97 -6.71 -10.99
C LYS A 147 20.19 -7.62 -10.75
N GLY A 148 20.73 -8.17 -11.83
CA GLY A 148 21.81 -9.16 -11.82
C GLY A 148 21.38 -10.59 -11.51
N ALA A 149 20.11 -10.85 -11.16
CA ALA A 149 19.60 -12.21 -11.02
C ALA A 149 19.40 -12.88 -12.38
N LYS A 150 19.55 -14.20 -12.41
CA LYS A 150 19.10 -15.01 -13.56
C LYS A 150 17.58 -14.99 -13.65
N ILE A 151 17.06 -15.04 -14.88
CA ILE A 151 15.62 -15.04 -15.14
C ILE A 151 14.87 -16.18 -14.43
N GLU A 152 15.51 -17.35 -14.29
CA GLU A 152 14.96 -18.54 -13.62
C GLU A 152 14.69 -18.31 -12.11
N ASP A 153 15.49 -17.46 -11.47
CA ASP A 153 15.41 -17.17 -10.03
C ASP A 153 14.70 -15.84 -9.73
N ALA A 154 14.64 -14.93 -10.71
CA ALA A 154 14.23 -13.54 -10.51
C ALA A 154 12.82 -13.40 -9.92
N SER A 155 11.87 -14.24 -10.36
CA SER A 155 10.48 -14.22 -9.85
C SER A 155 10.38 -14.67 -8.39
N SER A 156 11.22 -15.60 -7.96
CA SER A 156 11.30 -16.02 -6.55
C SER A 156 12.04 -14.99 -5.71
N LYS A 157 13.12 -14.40 -6.24
CA LYS A 157 13.88 -13.34 -5.57
C LYS A 157 13.01 -12.13 -5.26
N ILE A 158 12.27 -11.59 -6.24
CA ILE A 158 11.39 -10.43 -6.00
C ILE A 158 10.32 -10.74 -4.96
N ALA A 159 9.77 -11.97 -4.99
CA ALA A 159 8.74 -12.39 -4.04
C ALA A 159 9.27 -12.41 -2.60
N ILE A 160 10.52 -12.83 -2.40
CA ILE A 160 11.19 -12.86 -1.11
C ILE A 160 11.53 -11.43 -0.64
N GLU A 161 12.10 -10.60 -1.52
CA GLU A 161 12.45 -9.23 -1.18
C GLU A 161 11.24 -8.41 -0.73
N VAL A 162 10.12 -8.54 -1.43
CA VAL A 162 8.88 -7.86 -1.04
C VAL A 162 8.37 -8.35 0.31
N GLN A 163 8.48 -9.65 0.61
CA GLN A 163 8.06 -10.18 1.91
C GLN A 163 8.86 -9.56 3.06
N TYR A 164 10.16 -9.35 2.90
CA TYR A 164 11.01 -8.69 3.89
C TYR A 164 10.75 -7.18 4.01
N LEU A 165 10.32 -6.53 2.92
CA LEU A 165 10.02 -5.10 2.90
C LEU A 165 8.59 -4.78 3.39
N CYS A 166 7.65 -5.71 3.22
CA CYS A 166 6.24 -5.49 3.51
C CYS A 166 5.99 -5.29 5.02
N LYS A 167 5.22 -4.25 5.36
CA LYS A 167 4.79 -3.94 6.73
C LYS A 167 3.41 -4.51 7.09
N ALA A 168 2.80 -5.29 6.20
CA ALA A 168 1.53 -5.95 6.49
C ALA A 168 1.72 -7.02 7.58
N ALA A 169 0.62 -7.39 8.25
CA ALA A 169 0.66 -8.33 9.36
C ALA A 169 1.38 -9.65 9.01
N THR A 170 2.19 -10.14 9.95
CA THR A 170 2.97 -11.37 9.86
C THR A 170 2.20 -12.60 10.34
N GLY A 171 1.13 -12.40 11.10
CA GLY A 171 0.31 -13.46 11.67
C GLY A 171 -0.54 -14.20 10.65
N TYR A 172 -0.69 -15.51 10.87
CA TYR A 172 -1.66 -16.34 10.16
C TYR A 172 -3.02 -16.19 10.84
N ASP A 173 -4.02 -15.72 10.11
CA ASP A 173 -5.39 -15.85 10.54
C ASP A 173 -5.95 -17.17 9.99
N VAL A 174 -5.86 -18.25 10.79
CA VAL A 174 -6.34 -19.58 10.40
C VAL A 174 -7.81 -19.61 9.99
N ALA A 175 -8.62 -18.65 10.45
CA ALA A 175 -10.03 -18.53 10.10
C ALA A 175 -10.24 -17.78 8.77
N LYS A 176 -9.33 -16.89 8.37
CA LYS A 176 -9.47 -16.06 7.15
C LYS A 176 -8.57 -16.47 5.99
N SER A 177 -7.43 -17.11 6.23
CA SER A 177 -6.46 -17.48 5.17
C SER A 177 -5.32 -18.37 5.68
N LYS A 178 -4.93 -19.36 4.87
CA LYS A 178 -3.73 -20.20 5.13
C LYS A 178 -2.39 -19.46 4.95
N LYS A 179 -2.41 -18.20 4.48
CA LYS A 179 -1.22 -17.34 4.29
C LYS A 179 -1.35 -16.00 5.03
N ALA A 180 -0.26 -15.56 5.66
CA ALA A 180 -0.14 -14.20 6.18
C ALA A 180 -0.15 -13.16 5.04
N PRO A 181 -0.65 -11.92 5.26
CA PRO A 181 -0.67 -10.85 4.27
C PRO A 181 0.65 -10.61 3.52
N LEU A 182 1.81 -10.64 4.19
CA LEU A 182 3.10 -10.46 3.51
C LEU A 182 3.38 -11.55 2.44
N HIS A 183 2.97 -12.80 2.68
CA HIS A 183 3.14 -13.88 1.70
C HIS A 183 2.26 -13.64 0.47
N LEU A 184 1.07 -13.06 0.67
CA LEU A 184 0.23 -12.63 -0.44
C LEU A 184 0.91 -11.50 -1.24
N ALA A 185 1.62 -10.58 -0.58
CA ALA A 185 2.42 -9.58 -1.28
C ALA A 185 3.52 -10.23 -2.13
N GLY A 186 4.21 -11.23 -1.60
CA GLY A 186 5.18 -12.04 -2.34
C GLY A 186 4.55 -12.74 -3.55
N ASP A 187 3.42 -13.43 -3.36
CA ASP A 187 2.69 -14.14 -4.43
C ASP A 187 2.26 -13.19 -5.56
N VAL A 188 1.75 -12.00 -5.20
CA VAL A 188 1.33 -10.96 -6.17
C VAL A 188 2.50 -10.49 -7.02
N HIS A 189 3.65 -10.21 -6.39
CA HIS A 189 4.84 -9.75 -7.10
C HIS A 189 5.46 -10.85 -7.94
N LYS A 190 5.49 -12.10 -7.44
CA LYS A 190 5.95 -13.27 -8.21
C LYS A 190 5.16 -13.39 -9.52
N LYS A 191 3.83 -13.40 -9.43
CA LYS A 191 2.95 -13.51 -10.60
C LYS A 191 3.10 -12.34 -11.57
N ALA A 192 3.22 -11.12 -11.05
CA ALA A 192 3.45 -9.94 -11.88
C ALA A 192 4.78 -10.01 -12.63
N PHE A 193 5.84 -10.47 -11.97
CA PHE A 193 7.16 -10.62 -12.57
C PHE A 193 7.19 -11.76 -13.61
N GLU A 194 6.59 -12.92 -13.30
CA GLU A 194 6.42 -14.02 -14.27
C GLU A 194 5.59 -13.62 -15.49
N LYS A 195 4.64 -12.69 -15.35
CA LYS A 195 3.91 -12.13 -16.49
C LYS A 195 4.81 -11.25 -17.35
N ALA A 196 5.72 -10.50 -16.73
CA ALA A 196 6.64 -9.61 -17.43
C ALA A 196 7.73 -10.38 -18.19
N THR A 197 8.15 -11.57 -17.74
CA THR A 197 9.14 -12.41 -18.44
C THR A 197 8.59 -13.17 -19.65
N ARG A 198 7.27 -13.18 -19.86
CA ARG A 198 6.61 -13.85 -20.99
C ARG A 198 6.30 -12.93 -22.18
N LYS A 199 6.64 -11.65 -22.07
CA LYS A 199 6.50 -10.65 -23.14
C LYS A 199 7.78 -10.60 -23.94
#